data_AF-A0A966N8J6-F1
#
_entry.id   AF-A0A966N8J6-F1
#
_cell.length_a   1.000
_cell.length_b   1.000
_cell.length_c   1.000
_cell.angle_alpha   90.00
_cell.angle_beta   90.00
_cell.angle_gamma   90.00
#
_symmetry.space_group_name_H-M   'P 1'
#
loop_
_entity.id
_entity.type
_entity.pdbx_description
1 polymer ?
#
loop_
_entity_poly.entity_id
_entity_poly.type
_entity_poly.pdbx_seq_one_letter_code
_entity_poly.pdbx_strand_id
1 'polypeptide(L)'
;MNFFQNMISSIMENGLSLSRFRAQGFGTLHKDINQATESVMHTSGEVSSIAFAEHLLDLIEDQSAEDLVVYLKYLLSEYDVDTEVVVKVAEEYSINKNQKNLQELSNAAEPKWIELFRRLNATPNGTHRLIELREQIRLHLKQGNSQLKPLDAGLLKLFKYWFNPSFLVLEKIDWSTPANVLEKIIEYEAVHEINSWKDLRSRLAPNDRQCFAFFHPLVPEDPLIFVEVALTKEIPTSIQNIITMDREETSLDEINTAVFYSISNCQDGLSGISFGNFLIKKVAHKLKQEIQGLNTFVTLSPVPGLMKWMENNAPLVYENCLNNISDDEGLIKKTISYLTESNREDLMPNDPVARFHLGNGA
;
A
#
# COMPACT_ATOMS: atom_id res chain seq x y z
N MET A 1 -9.11 -1.19 26.73
CA MET A 1 -8.55 -0.52 25.54
C MET A 1 -9.45 -0.73 24.31
N ASN A 2 -10.79 -0.80 24.44
CA ASN A 2 -11.63 -1.42 23.40
C ASN A 2 -12.78 -0.56 22.86
N PHE A 3 -12.88 0.74 23.16
CA PHE A 3 -13.98 1.53 22.58
C PHE A 3 -13.84 1.67 21.06
N PHE A 4 -12.63 1.97 20.57
CA PHE A 4 -12.36 2.14 19.14
C PHE A 4 -12.39 0.81 18.38
N GLN A 5 -11.81 -0.25 18.93
CA GLN A 5 -11.89 -1.61 18.34
C GLN A 5 -13.34 -2.11 18.30
N ASN A 6 -14.12 -1.97 19.38
CA ASN A 6 -15.52 -2.38 19.38
C ASN A 6 -16.39 -1.52 18.45
N MET A 7 -16.07 -0.22 18.30
CA MET A 7 -16.75 0.66 17.34
C MET A 7 -16.43 0.26 15.91
N ILE A 8 -15.18 -0.08 15.60
CA ILE A 8 -14.78 -0.60 14.28
C ILE A 8 -15.48 -1.93 14.01
N SER A 9 -15.45 -2.88 14.94
CA SER A 9 -16.15 -4.17 14.80
C SER A 9 -17.67 -3.98 14.62
N SER A 10 -18.28 -3.01 15.31
CA SER A 10 -19.71 -2.69 15.14
C SER A 10 -20.03 -2.01 13.80
N ILE A 11 -19.11 -1.20 13.25
CA ILE A 11 -19.24 -0.67 11.88
C ILE A 11 -19.10 -1.81 10.85
N MET A 12 -18.17 -2.75 11.09
CA MET A 12 -17.93 -3.92 10.24
C MET A 12 -19.15 -4.87 10.19
N GLU A 13 -19.78 -5.17 11.33
CA GLU A 13 -20.96 -6.04 11.39
C GLU A 13 -22.19 -5.43 10.68
N ASN A 14 -22.33 -4.09 10.71
CA ASN A 14 -23.48 -3.40 10.12
C ASN A 14 -23.40 -3.24 8.59
N GLY A 15 -22.21 -3.21 8.01
CA GLY A 15 -22.01 -3.15 6.55
C GLY A 15 -22.53 -4.39 5.81
N LEU A 16 -22.54 -5.55 6.48
CA LEU A 16 -23.00 -6.83 5.90
C LEU A 16 -24.53 -6.89 5.67
N SER A 17 -25.33 -6.00 6.29
CA SER A 17 -26.79 -6.08 6.23
C SER A 17 -27.45 -5.43 5.02
N LEU A 18 -26.71 -4.66 4.21
CA LEU A 18 -27.24 -4.00 3.00
C LEU A 18 -27.38 -4.92 1.78
N SER A 19 -26.65 -6.04 1.74
CA SER A 19 -26.68 -7.03 0.65
C SER A 19 -28.06 -7.68 0.40
N ARG A 20 -29.04 -7.47 1.28
CA ARG A 20 -30.42 -7.98 1.12
C ARG A 20 -31.41 -7.00 0.51
N PHE A 21 -31.03 -5.76 0.22
CA PHE A 21 -31.91 -4.83 -0.51
C PHE A 21 -31.89 -5.15 -2.02
N ARG A 22 -32.56 -6.25 -2.39
CA ARG A 22 -32.93 -6.53 -3.79
C ARG A 22 -33.71 -5.33 -4.36
N ALA A 23 -33.10 -4.66 -5.33
CA ALA A 23 -33.56 -4.06 -6.60
C ALA A 23 -35.03 -3.59 -6.83
N GLN A 24 -35.98 -3.81 -5.94
CA GLN A 24 -37.37 -3.37 -6.09
C GLN A 24 -37.54 -1.97 -5.48
N GLY A 25 -36.98 -0.94 -6.13
CA GLY A 25 -37.33 0.43 -5.78
C GLY A 25 -36.38 1.55 -6.23
N PHE A 26 -35.15 1.23 -6.67
CA PHE A 26 -34.10 2.26 -6.81
C PHE A 26 -33.84 2.75 -8.24
N GLY A 27 -34.31 2.04 -9.27
CA GLY A 27 -34.12 2.37 -10.68
C GLY A 27 -33.59 1.19 -11.50
N THR A 28 -33.25 1.42 -12.77
CA THR A 28 -32.74 0.37 -13.67
C THR A 28 -31.24 0.18 -13.45
N LEU A 29 -30.81 -1.03 -13.11
CA LEU A 29 -29.40 -1.40 -13.10
C LEU A 29 -28.95 -1.74 -14.54
N HIS A 30 -28.27 -0.80 -15.18
CA HIS A 30 -27.82 -0.93 -16.56
C HIS A 30 -26.67 -1.94 -16.67
N LYS A 31 -26.70 -2.81 -17.68
CA LYS A 31 -25.58 -3.74 -17.97
C LYS A 31 -24.43 -3.08 -18.71
N ASP A 32 -24.74 -2.02 -19.45
CA ASP A 32 -23.73 -1.19 -20.10
C ASP A 32 -23.02 -0.34 -19.04
N ILE A 33 -21.70 -0.47 -18.98
CA ILE A 33 -20.88 0.15 -17.93
C ILE A 33 -20.95 1.69 -17.98
N ASN A 34 -21.07 2.28 -19.17
CA ASN A 34 -21.16 3.74 -19.33
C ASN A 34 -22.51 4.26 -18.83
N GLN A 35 -23.61 3.58 -19.14
CA GLN A 35 -24.94 3.90 -18.59
C GLN A 35 -25.00 3.67 -17.07
N ALA A 36 -24.28 2.67 -16.54
CA ALA A 36 -24.14 2.48 -15.11
C ALA A 36 -23.36 3.63 -14.45
N THR A 37 -22.29 4.13 -15.09
CA THR A 37 -21.58 5.35 -14.64
C THR A 37 -22.49 6.56 -14.59
N GLU A 38 -23.29 6.79 -15.63
CA GLU A 38 -24.27 7.89 -15.65
C GLU A 38 -25.27 7.77 -14.50
N SER A 39 -25.73 6.55 -14.21
CA SER A 39 -26.64 6.28 -13.10
C SER A 39 -26.02 6.66 -11.75
N VAL A 40 -24.75 6.32 -11.51
CA VAL A 40 -24.03 6.73 -10.30
C VAL A 40 -23.87 8.24 -10.22
N MET A 41 -23.58 8.91 -11.33
CA MET A 41 -23.27 10.35 -11.36
C MET A 41 -24.51 11.23 -11.25
N HIS A 42 -25.66 10.81 -11.78
CA HIS A 42 -26.89 11.59 -11.76
C HIS A 42 -27.81 11.31 -10.55
N THR A 43 -27.56 10.24 -9.80
CA THR A 43 -28.37 9.91 -8.63
C THR A 43 -28.15 10.89 -7.48
N SER A 44 -29.26 11.36 -6.89
CA SER A 44 -29.27 12.25 -5.72
C SER A 44 -29.74 11.60 -4.42
N GLY A 45 -30.35 10.41 -4.47
CA GLY A 45 -30.78 9.67 -3.28
C GLY A 45 -29.64 8.83 -2.68
N GLU A 46 -29.40 8.97 -1.37
CA GLU A 46 -28.30 8.28 -0.66
C GLU A 46 -28.35 6.75 -0.84
N VAL A 47 -29.51 6.12 -0.61
CA VAL A 47 -29.64 4.65 -0.71
C VAL A 47 -29.50 4.16 -2.15
N SER A 48 -30.13 4.83 -3.12
CA SER A 48 -29.99 4.50 -4.53
C SER A 48 -28.54 4.68 -5.03
N SER A 49 -27.82 5.68 -4.51
CA SER A 49 -26.44 5.96 -4.93
C SER A 49 -25.48 4.82 -4.56
N ILE A 50 -25.67 4.20 -3.40
CA ILE A 50 -24.89 3.03 -2.97
C ILE A 50 -25.18 1.84 -3.87
N ALA A 51 -26.46 1.54 -4.16
CA ALA A 51 -26.82 0.41 -5.01
C ALA A 51 -26.28 0.54 -6.44
N PHE A 52 -26.34 1.74 -7.04
CA PHE A 52 -25.74 1.97 -8.36
C PHE A 52 -24.22 1.87 -8.33
N ALA A 53 -23.58 2.37 -7.27
CA ALA A 53 -22.13 2.32 -7.13
C ALA A 53 -21.62 0.89 -6.91
N GLU A 54 -22.30 0.07 -6.11
CA GLU A 54 -22.00 -1.36 -5.96
C GLU A 54 -22.11 -2.08 -7.30
N HIS A 55 -23.23 -1.88 -8.01
CA HIS A 55 -23.44 -2.49 -9.33
C HIS A 55 -22.39 -2.03 -10.36
N LEU A 56 -21.99 -0.76 -10.34
CA LEU A 56 -20.93 -0.27 -11.24
C LEU A 56 -19.57 -0.91 -10.92
N LEU A 57 -19.23 -1.08 -9.65
CA LEU A 57 -18.00 -1.76 -9.27
C LEU A 57 -18.02 -3.23 -9.71
N ASP A 58 -19.17 -3.92 -9.62
CA ASP A 58 -19.30 -5.31 -10.09
C ASP A 58 -19.02 -5.38 -11.60
N LEU A 59 -19.56 -4.42 -12.37
CA LEU A 59 -19.28 -4.34 -13.81
C LEU A 59 -17.82 -4.01 -14.13
N ILE A 60 -17.13 -3.22 -13.29
CA ILE A 60 -15.71 -2.89 -13.45
C ILE A 60 -14.84 -4.14 -13.24
N GLU A 61 -15.15 -4.95 -12.23
CA GLU A 61 -14.42 -6.18 -11.89
C GLU A 61 -14.63 -7.29 -12.93
N ASP A 62 -15.81 -7.33 -13.55
CA ASP A 62 -16.13 -8.26 -14.63
C ASP A 62 -15.49 -7.89 -15.98
N GLN A 63 -14.83 -6.73 -16.11
CA GLN A 63 -14.18 -6.34 -17.37
C GLN A 63 -12.96 -7.19 -17.70
N SER A 64 -12.76 -7.45 -18.99
CA SER A 64 -11.47 -7.92 -19.48
C SER A 64 -10.40 -6.83 -19.33
N ALA A 65 -9.12 -7.22 -19.38
CA ALA A 65 -8.00 -6.29 -19.31
C ALA A 65 -8.09 -5.22 -20.42
N GLU A 66 -8.50 -5.61 -21.63
CA GLU A 66 -8.66 -4.69 -22.76
C GLU A 66 -9.88 -3.77 -22.59
N ASP A 67 -11.01 -4.32 -22.17
CA ASP A 67 -12.26 -3.55 -22.00
C ASP A 67 -12.16 -2.57 -20.83
N LEU A 68 -11.45 -2.93 -19.76
CA LEU A 68 -11.15 -2.03 -18.65
C LEU A 68 -10.42 -0.78 -19.14
N VAL A 69 -9.42 -0.94 -20.04
CA VAL A 69 -8.71 0.21 -20.62
C VAL A 69 -9.65 1.08 -21.47
N VAL A 70 -10.59 0.48 -22.20
CA VAL A 70 -11.60 1.21 -22.98
C VAL A 70 -12.49 2.03 -22.03
N TYR A 71 -12.98 1.43 -20.95
CA TYR A 71 -13.79 2.11 -19.95
C TYR A 71 -13.04 3.24 -19.24
N LEU A 72 -11.79 3.02 -18.83
CA LEU A 72 -10.98 4.06 -18.19
C LEU A 72 -10.70 5.24 -19.13
N LYS A 73 -10.55 5.00 -20.44
CA LYS A 73 -10.45 6.06 -21.44
C LYS A 73 -11.76 6.83 -21.60
N TYR A 74 -12.90 6.15 -21.54
CA TYR A 74 -14.21 6.79 -21.52
C TYR A 74 -14.38 7.72 -20.31
N LEU A 75 -13.91 7.32 -19.11
CA LEU A 75 -13.92 8.22 -17.94
C LEU A 75 -13.08 9.48 -18.17
N LEU A 76 -11.93 9.35 -18.81
CA LEU A 76 -11.05 10.47 -19.16
C LEU A 76 -11.60 11.36 -20.29
N SER A 77 -12.56 10.90 -21.10
CA SER A 77 -13.18 11.73 -22.14
C SER A 77 -14.45 12.42 -21.65
N GLU A 78 -15.37 11.68 -21.03
CA GLU A 78 -16.71 12.19 -20.70
C GLU A 78 -16.77 12.86 -19.33
N TYR A 79 -15.89 12.49 -18.41
CA TYR A 79 -15.93 12.94 -17.02
C TYR A 79 -14.68 13.74 -16.62
N ASP A 80 -13.89 14.23 -17.59
CA ASP A 80 -12.78 15.13 -17.32
C ASP A 80 -13.25 16.60 -17.22
N VAL A 81 -12.29 17.52 -17.00
CA VAL A 81 -12.58 18.94 -16.86
C VAL A 81 -13.06 19.56 -18.17
N ASP A 82 -14.11 20.39 -18.08
CA ASP A 82 -14.53 21.25 -19.19
C ASP A 82 -13.61 22.48 -19.26
N THR A 83 -12.70 22.47 -20.23
CA THR A 83 -11.68 23.50 -20.36
C THR A 83 -12.25 24.90 -20.62
N GLU A 84 -13.38 25.01 -21.33
CA GLU A 84 -14.03 26.30 -21.59
C GLU A 84 -14.59 26.88 -20.29
N VAL A 85 -15.22 26.03 -19.47
CA VAL A 85 -15.73 26.43 -18.15
C VAL A 85 -14.59 26.85 -17.24
N VAL A 86 -13.50 26.07 -17.17
CA VAL A 86 -12.33 26.36 -16.32
C VAL A 86 -11.71 27.71 -16.67
N VAL A 87 -11.51 28.01 -17.95
CA VAL A 87 -10.96 29.30 -18.41
C VAL A 87 -11.86 30.45 -17.97
N LYS A 88 -13.17 30.33 -18.19
CA LYS A 88 -14.14 31.37 -17.82
C LYS A 88 -14.14 31.68 -16.32
N VAL A 89 -14.14 30.65 -15.46
CA VAL A 89 -14.13 30.86 -14.01
C VAL A 89 -12.77 31.35 -13.50
N ALA A 90 -11.68 30.97 -14.16
CA ALA A 90 -10.35 31.48 -13.85
C ALA A 90 -10.23 32.98 -14.16
N GLU A 91 -10.76 33.43 -15.30
CA GLU A 91 -10.84 34.85 -15.66
C GLU A 91 -11.65 35.65 -14.63
N GLU A 92 -12.82 35.15 -14.24
CA GLU A 92 -13.67 35.78 -13.23
C GLU A 92 -12.97 35.86 -11.87
N TYR A 93 -12.26 34.81 -11.44
CA TYR A 93 -11.46 34.86 -10.22
C TYR A 93 -10.29 35.85 -10.31
N SER A 94 -9.69 35.99 -11.50
CA SER A 94 -8.58 36.94 -11.72
C SER A 94 -9.01 38.40 -11.55
N ILE A 95 -10.24 38.73 -11.98
CA ILE A 95 -10.87 40.05 -11.86
C ILE A 95 -11.34 40.27 -10.42
N ASN A 96 -12.05 39.28 -9.86
CA ASN A 96 -12.72 39.36 -8.57
C ASN A 96 -12.20 38.26 -7.62
N LYS A 97 -11.10 38.55 -6.92
CA LYS A 97 -10.43 37.62 -5.99
C LYS A 97 -11.18 37.49 -4.66
N ASN A 98 -12.24 36.69 -4.65
CA ASN A 98 -13.03 36.40 -3.45
C ASN A 98 -13.24 34.89 -3.27
N GLN A 99 -13.72 34.50 -2.09
CA GLN A 99 -13.91 33.09 -1.71
C GLN A 99 -14.88 32.34 -2.63
N LYS A 100 -15.95 33.00 -3.09
CA LYS A 100 -16.94 32.39 -3.98
C LYS A 100 -16.31 32.02 -5.31
N ASN A 101 -15.60 32.95 -5.95
CA ASN A 101 -14.96 32.73 -7.24
C ASN A 101 -13.80 31.72 -7.14
N LEU A 102 -13.07 31.70 -6.02
CA LEU A 102 -12.07 30.64 -5.76
C LEU A 102 -12.72 29.26 -5.67
N GLN A 103 -13.88 29.14 -5.02
CA GLN A 103 -14.62 27.89 -4.91
C GLN A 103 -15.13 27.43 -6.28
N GLU A 104 -15.67 28.34 -7.09
CA GLU A 104 -16.13 28.03 -8.45
C GLU A 104 -14.97 27.53 -9.34
N LEU A 105 -13.81 28.19 -9.27
CA LEU A 105 -12.59 27.73 -9.94
C LEU A 105 -12.15 26.34 -9.45
N SER A 106 -12.12 26.13 -8.13
CA SER A 106 -11.72 24.84 -7.55
C SER A 106 -12.64 23.70 -7.97
N ASN A 107 -13.95 23.95 -8.01
CA ASN A 107 -14.94 22.96 -8.43
C ASN A 107 -14.85 22.65 -9.92
N ALA A 108 -14.64 23.66 -10.78
CA ALA A 108 -14.52 23.46 -12.22
C ALA A 108 -13.22 22.74 -12.61
N ALA A 109 -12.14 22.96 -11.84
CA ALA A 109 -10.83 22.37 -12.08
C ALA A 109 -10.69 20.93 -11.54
N GLU A 110 -11.70 20.39 -10.86
CA GLU A 110 -11.72 19.00 -10.44
C GLU A 110 -12.45 18.12 -11.46
N PRO A 111 -11.79 17.11 -12.05
CA PRO A 111 -12.45 16.17 -12.94
C PRO A 111 -13.59 15.42 -12.25
N LYS A 112 -14.72 15.21 -12.94
CA LYS A 112 -15.89 14.51 -12.39
C LYS A 112 -15.61 13.04 -12.07
N TRP A 113 -14.65 12.41 -12.72
CA TRP A 113 -14.23 11.04 -12.38
C TRP A 113 -13.61 10.94 -10.97
N ILE A 114 -13.14 12.04 -10.36
CA ILE A 114 -12.75 12.07 -8.93
C ILE A 114 -13.98 11.88 -8.04
N GLU A 115 -15.08 12.58 -8.35
CA GLU A 115 -16.34 12.44 -7.63
C GLU A 115 -16.93 11.03 -7.81
N LEU A 116 -16.80 10.44 -9.00
CA LEU A 116 -17.15 9.04 -9.21
C LEU A 116 -16.42 8.12 -8.23
N PHE A 117 -15.09 8.25 -8.10
CA PHE A 117 -14.33 7.45 -7.13
C PHE A 117 -14.75 7.69 -5.67
N ARG A 118 -15.13 8.91 -5.28
CA ARG A 118 -15.69 9.17 -3.94
C ARG A 118 -17.01 8.43 -3.72
N ARG A 119 -17.89 8.41 -4.72
CA ARG A 119 -19.17 7.69 -4.66
C ARG A 119 -18.97 6.18 -4.61
N LEU A 120 -18.04 5.65 -5.40
CA LEU A 120 -17.67 4.24 -5.35
C LEU A 120 -17.11 3.85 -3.98
N ASN A 121 -16.29 4.71 -3.37
CA ASN A 121 -15.75 4.49 -2.03
C ASN A 121 -16.80 4.49 -0.91
N ALA A 122 -17.99 5.07 -1.14
CA ALA A 122 -19.07 5.09 -0.15
C ALA A 122 -19.79 3.72 -0.03
N THR A 123 -19.52 2.78 -0.94
CA THR A 123 -20.07 1.43 -0.89
C THR A 123 -19.37 0.57 0.18
N PRO A 124 -20.06 -0.46 0.73
CA PRO A 124 -19.40 -1.53 1.47
C PRO A 124 -18.21 -2.09 0.68
N ASN A 125 -17.04 -2.18 1.32
CA ASN A 125 -15.78 -2.61 0.70
C ASN A 125 -15.29 -1.76 -0.49
N GLY A 126 -15.91 -0.62 -0.80
CA GLY A 126 -15.53 0.22 -1.94
C GLY A 126 -14.07 0.67 -1.92
N THR A 127 -13.50 0.91 -0.73
CA THR A 127 -12.07 1.24 -0.61
C THR A 127 -11.18 0.12 -1.13
N HIS A 128 -11.47 -1.14 -0.80
CA HIS A 128 -10.68 -2.29 -1.25
C HIS A 128 -10.76 -2.45 -2.77
N ARG A 129 -11.98 -2.39 -3.33
CA ARG A 129 -12.23 -2.50 -4.78
C ARG A 129 -11.53 -1.39 -5.57
N LEU A 130 -11.43 -0.18 -5.01
CA LEU A 130 -10.66 0.91 -5.62
C LEU A 130 -9.14 0.70 -5.53
N ILE A 131 -8.63 0.03 -4.49
CA ILE A 131 -7.21 -0.33 -4.39
C ILE A 131 -6.86 -1.30 -5.53
N GLU A 132 -7.68 -2.33 -5.72
CA GLU A 132 -7.53 -3.30 -6.81
C GLU A 132 -7.63 -2.61 -8.18
N LEU A 133 -8.60 -1.71 -8.38
CA LEU A 133 -8.69 -0.91 -9.60
C LEU A 133 -7.42 -0.10 -9.85
N ARG A 134 -6.86 0.53 -8.82
CA ARG A 134 -5.59 1.29 -8.95
C ARG A 134 -4.44 0.36 -9.31
N GLU A 135 -4.40 -0.84 -8.75
CA GLU A 135 -3.41 -1.85 -9.10
C GLU A 135 -3.50 -2.22 -10.59
N GLN A 136 -4.70 -2.51 -11.10
CA GLN A 136 -4.91 -2.79 -12.52
C GLN A 136 -4.48 -1.61 -13.42
N ILE A 137 -4.82 -0.37 -13.04
CA ILE A 137 -4.36 0.83 -13.75
C ILE A 137 -2.83 0.88 -13.81
N ARG A 138 -2.14 0.57 -12.72
CA ARG A 138 -0.67 0.55 -12.67
C ARG A 138 -0.06 -0.56 -13.52
N LEU A 139 -0.68 -1.73 -13.59
CA LEU A 139 -0.27 -2.80 -14.50
C LEU A 139 -0.37 -2.34 -15.95
N HIS A 140 -1.48 -1.72 -16.35
CA HIS A 140 -1.64 -1.16 -17.69
C HIS A 140 -0.66 -0.02 -18.01
N LEU A 141 -0.31 0.80 -17.03
CA LEU A 141 0.73 1.82 -17.18
C LEU A 141 2.09 1.20 -17.51
N LYS A 142 2.45 0.09 -16.85
CA LYS A 142 3.68 -0.67 -17.16
C LYS A 142 3.66 -1.26 -18.58
N GLN A 143 2.47 -1.57 -19.11
CA GLN A 143 2.25 -2.05 -20.48
C GLN A 143 2.24 -0.94 -21.55
N GLY A 144 2.44 0.33 -21.17
CA GLY A 144 2.55 1.46 -22.10
C GLY A 144 1.30 2.34 -22.23
N ASN A 145 0.24 2.10 -21.45
CA ASN A 145 -0.99 2.91 -21.46
C ASN A 145 -0.83 4.24 -20.70
N SER A 146 0.11 5.07 -21.13
CA SER A 146 0.52 6.32 -20.45
C SER A 146 -0.60 7.35 -20.25
N GLN A 147 -1.67 7.28 -21.04
CA GLN A 147 -2.87 8.10 -20.90
C GLN A 147 -3.62 7.88 -19.58
N LEU A 148 -3.41 6.75 -18.89
CA LEU A 148 -4.08 6.43 -17.62
C LEU A 148 -3.44 7.10 -16.40
N LYS A 149 -2.31 7.81 -16.57
CA LYS A 149 -1.59 8.50 -15.50
C LYS A 149 -2.48 9.43 -14.64
N PRO A 150 -3.44 10.20 -15.20
CA PRO A 150 -4.30 11.05 -14.40
C PRO A 150 -5.15 10.26 -13.39
N LEU A 151 -5.66 9.09 -13.77
CA LEU A 151 -6.47 8.24 -12.88
C LEU A 151 -5.64 7.66 -11.73
N ASP A 152 -4.43 7.15 -12.00
CA ASP A 152 -3.50 6.70 -10.95
C ASP A 152 -3.15 7.83 -9.98
N ALA A 153 -2.83 9.02 -10.50
CA ALA A 153 -2.50 10.18 -9.68
C ALA A 153 -3.70 10.68 -8.86
N GLY A 154 -4.90 10.64 -9.44
CA GLY A 154 -6.15 11.01 -8.76
C GLY A 154 -6.51 10.06 -7.63
N LEU A 155 -6.47 8.74 -7.88
CA LEU A 155 -6.68 7.72 -6.84
C LEU A 155 -5.60 7.81 -5.76
N LEU A 156 -4.33 8.01 -6.12
CA LEU A 156 -3.26 8.23 -5.13
C LEU A 156 -3.56 9.43 -4.23
N LYS A 157 -4.07 10.53 -4.80
CA LYS A 157 -4.45 11.72 -4.03
C LYS A 157 -5.60 11.42 -3.07
N LEU A 158 -6.64 10.72 -3.52
CA LEU A 158 -7.76 10.28 -2.67
C LEU A 158 -7.28 9.37 -1.54
N PHE A 159 -6.47 8.36 -1.87
CA PHE A 159 -5.93 7.44 -0.90
C PHE A 159 -5.03 8.11 0.15
N LYS A 160 -4.26 9.15 -0.21
CA LYS A 160 -3.51 9.93 0.78
C LYS A 160 -4.40 10.61 1.83
N TYR A 161 -5.64 10.96 1.48
CA TYR A 161 -6.60 11.49 2.45
C TYR A 161 -7.29 10.38 3.25
N TRP A 162 -7.65 9.27 2.60
CA TRP A 162 -8.37 8.17 3.24
C TRP A 162 -7.48 7.33 4.18
N PHE A 163 -6.23 7.12 3.82
CA PHE A 163 -5.25 6.33 4.58
C PHE A 163 -4.36 7.24 5.45
N ASN A 164 -4.98 7.89 6.44
CA ASN A 164 -4.23 8.70 7.38
C ASN A 164 -3.40 7.80 8.31
N PRO A 165 -2.06 8.00 8.40
CA PRO A 165 -1.19 7.22 9.28
C PRO A 165 -1.61 7.18 10.76
N SER A 166 -2.35 8.19 11.21
CA SER A 166 -2.84 8.31 12.60
C SER A 166 -3.90 7.25 12.95
N PHE A 167 -4.55 6.66 11.94
CA PHE A 167 -5.54 5.59 12.13
C PHE A 167 -4.96 4.19 11.98
N LEU A 168 -3.66 4.08 11.69
CA LEU A 168 -3.01 2.77 11.63
C LEU A 168 -2.94 2.13 13.01
N VAL A 169 -3.48 0.92 13.08
CA VAL A 169 -3.47 0.08 14.28
C VAL A 169 -2.36 -0.96 14.12
N LEU A 170 -1.47 -1.03 15.12
CA LEU A 170 -0.42 -2.03 15.19
C LEU A 170 -0.91 -3.25 15.96
N GLU A 171 -1.06 -4.38 15.26
CA GLU A 171 -1.45 -5.66 15.84
C GLU A 171 -0.27 -6.63 15.82
N LYS A 172 -0.23 -7.54 16.80
CA LYS A 172 0.73 -8.65 16.82
C LYS A 172 0.12 -9.80 16.02
N ILE A 173 0.93 -10.40 15.15
CA ILE A 173 0.56 -11.54 14.32
C ILE A 173 1.22 -12.79 14.90
N ASP A 174 0.40 -13.79 15.19
CA ASP A 174 0.83 -15.06 15.75
C ASP A 174 -0.08 -16.20 15.25
N TRP A 175 0.17 -17.42 15.73
CA TRP A 175 -0.58 -18.60 15.29
C TRP A 175 -2.06 -18.63 15.75
N SER A 176 -2.49 -17.68 16.59
CA SER A 176 -3.90 -17.49 16.97
C SER A 176 -4.64 -16.49 16.07
N THR A 177 -3.90 -15.80 15.19
CA THR A 177 -4.46 -14.85 14.22
C THR A 177 -5.39 -15.58 13.23
N PRO A 178 -6.53 -14.98 12.82
CA PRO A 178 -7.44 -15.59 11.85
C PRO A 178 -6.75 -16.04 10.56
N ALA A 179 -7.14 -17.22 10.05
CA ALA A 179 -6.49 -17.85 8.91
C ALA A 179 -6.54 -17.00 7.64
N ASN A 180 -7.62 -16.26 7.39
CA ASN A 180 -7.75 -15.34 6.25
C ASN A 180 -6.69 -14.21 6.28
N VAL A 181 -6.27 -13.75 7.46
CA VAL A 181 -5.19 -12.77 7.60
C VAL A 181 -3.84 -13.44 7.40
N LEU A 182 -3.65 -14.66 7.92
CA LEU A 182 -2.42 -15.42 7.75
C LEU A 182 -2.16 -15.80 6.27
N GLU A 183 -3.20 -16.13 5.51
CA GLU A 183 -3.11 -16.36 4.06
C GLU A 183 -2.56 -15.14 3.32
N LYS A 184 -3.03 -13.95 3.68
CA LYS A 184 -2.52 -12.69 3.12
C LYS A 184 -1.04 -12.45 3.46
N ILE A 185 -0.60 -12.80 4.66
CA ILE A 185 0.83 -12.70 5.01
C ILE A 185 1.69 -13.62 4.13
N ILE A 186 1.19 -14.82 3.79
CA ILE A 186 1.86 -15.72 2.84
C ILE A 186 1.91 -15.08 1.45
N GLU A 187 0.79 -14.54 0.97
CA GLU A 187 0.67 -13.92 -0.35
C GLU A 187 1.57 -12.69 -0.52
N TYR A 188 1.69 -11.86 0.51
CA TYR A 188 2.34 -10.55 0.45
C TYR A 188 3.82 -10.54 0.84
N GLU A 189 4.41 -11.69 1.20
CA GLU A 189 5.81 -11.75 1.58
C GLU A 189 6.74 -11.52 0.37
N ALA A 190 7.35 -10.34 0.34
CA ALA A 190 8.12 -9.84 -0.80
C ALA A 190 9.65 -9.91 -0.62
N VAL A 191 10.15 -10.22 0.59
CA VAL A 191 11.59 -10.26 0.90
C VAL A 191 12.10 -11.70 0.92
N HIS A 192 11.38 -12.58 1.62
CA HIS A 192 11.72 -14.00 1.79
C HIS A 192 10.47 -14.86 1.63
N GLU A 193 10.13 -15.23 0.39
CA GLU A 193 8.93 -15.99 0.04
C GLU A 193 8.57 -17.08 1.06
N ILE A 194 7.32 -17.05 1.53
CA ILE A 194 6.76 -18.09 2.41
C ILE A 194 6.07 -19.12 1.53
N ASN A 195 6.67 -20.31 1.44
CA ASN A 195 6.21 -21.32 0.47
C ASN A 195 5.11 -22.25 1.00
N SER A 196 4.78 -22.17 2.29
CA SER A 196 3.79 -23.05 2.91
C SER A 196 3.33 -22.55 4.29
N TRP A 197 2.21 -23.08 4.77
CA TRP A 197 1.77 -22.93 6.16
C TRP A 197 2.81 -23.39 7.19
N LYS A 198 3.62 -24.40 6.85
CA LYS A 198 4.70 -24.88 7.72
C LYS A 198 5.80 -23.83 7.85
N ASP A 199 6.15 -23.19 6.74
CA ASP A 199 7.11 -22.10 6.69
C ASP A 199 6.60 -20.90 7.49
N LEU A 200 5.36 -20.46 7.26
CA LEU A 200 4.71 -19.41 8.05
C LEU A 200 4.77 -19.73 9.55
N ARG A 201 4.39 -20.96 9.94
CA ARG A 201 4.43 -21.39 11.34
C ARG A 201 5.83 -21.32 11.93
N SER A 202 6.87 -21.61 11.16
CA SER A 202 8.27 -21.53 11.62
C SER A 202 8.73 -20.09 11.91
N ARG A 203 8.03 -19.09 11.35
CA ARG A 203 8.26 -17.66 11.58
C ARG A 203 7.36 -17.05 12.65
N LEU A 204 6.23 -17.68 12.97
CA LEU A 204 5.26 -17.13 13.93
C LEU A 204 5.20 -17.86 15.28
N ALA A 205 5.46 -19.17 15.29
CA ALA A 205 5.29 -20.00 16.49
C ALA A 205 6.46 -19.95 17.49
N PRO A 206 7.73 -19.84 17.06
CA PRO A 206 8.86 -19.76 18.00
C PRO A 206 8.82 -18.52 18.89
N ASN A 207 9.29 -18.63 20.13
CA ASN A 207 9.25 -17.50 21.09
C ASN A 207 10.24 -16.39 20.72
N ASP A 208 11.30 -16.75 20.00
CA ASP A 208 12.32 -15.85 19.48
C ASP A 208 11.92 -15.20 18.13
N ARG A 209 10.65 -15.33 17.73
CA ARG A 209 10.10 -14.64 16.56
C ARG A 209 8.91 -13.78 16.95
N GLN A 210 8.83 -12.62 16.32
CA GLN A 210 7.74 -11.68 16.48
C GLN A 210 7.32 -11.21 15.09
N CYS A 211 6.02 -11.20 14.84
CA CYS A 211 5.47 -10.60 13.63
C CYS A 211 4.43 -9.56 14.05
N PHE A 212 4.43 -8.44 13.34
CA PHE A 212 3.47 -7.37 13.55
C PHE A 212 2.92 -6.92 12.21
N ALA A 213 1.66 -6.48 12.21
CA ALA A 213 1.06 -5.86 11.04
C ALA A 213 0.34 -4.56 11.40
N PHE A 214 0.35 -3.63 10.44
CA PHE A 214 -0.39 -2.39 10.49
C PHE A 214 -1.67 -2.54 9.69
N PHE A 215 -2.79 -2.34 10.37
CA PHE A 215 -4.13 -2.36 9.78
C PHE A 215 -4.70 -0.95 9.71
N HIS A 216 -5.57 -0.72 8.74
CA HIS A 216 -6.34 0.51 8.65
C HIS A 216 -7.84 0.19 8.76
N PRO A 217 -8.65 0.99 9.46
CA PRO A 217 -10.07 0.70 9.65
C PRO A 217 -10.88 0.56 8.34
N LEU A 218 -10.41 1.15 7.25
CA LEU A 218 -11.03 1.02 5.91
C LEU A 218 -10.77 -0.33 5.24
N VAL A 219 -9.75 -1.08 5.69
CA VAL A 219 -9.37 -2.41 5.18
C VAL A 219 -8.94 -3.28 6.38
N PRO A 220 -9.87 -3.61 7.29
CA PRO A 220 -9.55 -4.16 8.61
C PRO A 220 -8.99 -5.60 8.57
N GLU A 221 -9.32 -6.36 7.53
CA GLU A 221 -8.84 -7.74 7.34
C GLU A 221 -7.66 -7.82 6.38
N ASP A 222 -7.08 -6.68 6.01
CA ASP A 222 -5.96 -6.60 5.09
C ASP A 222 -4.76 -5.92 5.77
N PRO A 223 -3.68 -6.66 6.06
CA PRO A 223 -2.47 -6.01 6.56
C PRO A 223 -1.96 -5.06 5.49
N LEU A 224 -1.72 -3.79 5.84
CA LEU A 224 -1.13 -2.85 4.88
C LEU A 224 0.38 -3.00 4.82
N ILE A 225 0.97 -3.20 5.99
CA ILE A 225 2.40 -3.42 6.16
C ILE A 225 2.55 -4.48 7.22
N PHE A 226 3.38 -5.48 6.99
CA PHE A 226 3.82 -6.36 8.08
C PHE A 226 5.33 -6.35 8.22
N VAL A 227 5.75 -6.69 9.43
CA VAL A 227 7.12 -6.59 9.92
C VAL A 227 7.44 -7.87 10.66
N GLU A 228 8.43 -8.60 10.15
CA GLU A 228 8.97 -9.77 10.82
C GLU A 228 10.25 -9.41 11.59
N VAL A 229 10.33 -9.88 12.83
CA VAL A 229 11.43 -9.61 13.74
C VAL A 229 11.94 -10.91 14.35
N ALA A 230 13.25 -11.11 14.26
CA ALA A 230 13.95 -12.16 14.98
C ALA A 230 14.57 -11.59 16.26
N LEU A 231 14.36 -12.27 17.37
CA LEU A 231 14.95 -11.94 18.65
C LEU A 231 16.21 -12.79 18.82
N THR A 232 17.37 -12.14 18.94
CA THR A 232 18.67 -12.79 18.96
C THR A 232 19.51 -12.30 20.12
N LYS A 233 20.58 -13.03 20.42
CA LYS A 233 21.63 -12.60 21.36
C LYS A 233 22.50 -11.50 20.77
N GLU A 234 22.86 -11.63 19.49
CA GLU A 234 23.80 -10.75 18.79
C GLU A 234 23.26 -10.34 17.41
N ILE A 235 23.88 -9.33 16.79
CA ILE A 235 23.54 -8.88 15.43
C ILE A 235 23.93 -9.99 14.43
N PRO A 236 22.98 -10.56 13.67
CA PRO A 236 23.28 -11.58 12.68
C PRO A 236 23.98 -10.98 11.46
N THR A 237 24.90 -11.75 10.88
CA THR A 237 25.63 -11.37 9.65
C THR A 237 25.01 -11.95 8.38
N SER A 238 24.06 -12.88 8.52
CA SER A 238 23.46 -13.62 7.40
C SER A 238 22.00 -13.91 7.69
N ILE A 239 21.16 -13.78 6.65
CA ILE A 239 19.74 -14.08 6.73
C ILE A 239 19.49 -15.58 6.94
N GLN A 240 20.39 -16.44 6.45
CA GLN A 240 20.29 -17.89 6.62
C GLN A 240 20.29 -18.28 8.11
N ASN A 241 20.96 -17.53 8.97
CA ASN A 241 20.93 -17.75 10.42
C ASN A 241 19.55 -17.47 11.05
N ILE A 242 18.68 -16.74 10.33
CA ILE A 242 17.35 -16.35 10.78
C ILE A 242 16.28 -17.28 10.20
N ILE A 243 16.30 -17.52 8.88
CA ILE A 243 15.20 -18.21 8.18
C ILE A 243 15.33 -19.74 8.17
N THR A 244 16.48 -20.30 8.58
CA THR A 244 16.65 -21.75 8.63
C THR A 244 15.71 -22.38 9.66
N MET A 245 14.95 -23.39 9.24
CA MET A 245 13.94 -24.05 10.08
C MET A 245 14.56 -24.86 11.23
N ASP A 246 15.68 -25.55 10.99
CA ASP A 246 16.34 -26.45 11.95
C ASP A 246 17.32 -25.71 12.88
N ARG A 247 16.98 -24.48 13.30
CA ARG A 247 17.78 -23.72 14.27
C ARG A 247 17.31 -24.00 15.71
N GLU A 248 18.19 -23.77 16.67
CA GLU A 248 17.78 -23.69 18.08
C GLU A 248 17.16 -22.31 18.36
N GLU A 249 16.04 -22.28 19.10
CA GLU A 249 15.42 -21.03 19.55
C GLU A 249 16.33 -20.32 20.54
N THR A 250 16.44 -18.99 20.41
CA THR A 250 17.18 -18.18 21.40
C THR A 250 16.41 -18.20 22.73
N SER A 251 17.09 -18.55 23.82
CA SER A 251 16.50 -18.48 25.16
C SER A 251 16.11 -17.05 25.51
N LEU A 252 14.95 -16.87 26.15
CA LEU A 252 14.42 -15.55 26.52
C LEU A 252 15.40 -14.73 27.38
N ASP A 253 16.17 -15.40 28.24
CA ASP A 253 17.16 -14.76 29.12
C ASP A 253 18.40 -14.24 28.37
N GLU A 254 18.63 -14.74 27.17
CA GLU A 254 19.77 -14.36 26.31
C GLU A 254 19.40 -13.33 25.25
N ILE A 255 18.11 -13.01 25.08
CA ILE A 255 17.64 -12.05 24.09
C ILE A 255 18.15 -10.64 24.41
N ASN A 256 18.84 -10.04 23.45
CA ASN A 256 19.34 -8.66 23.54
C ASN A 256 19.02 -7.82 22.30
N THR A 257 18.94 -8.45 21.14
CA THR A 257 18.85 -7.79 19.83
C THR A 257 17.53 -8.13 19.15
N ALA A 258 16.82 -7.11 18.64
CA ALA A 258 15.71 -7.27 17.72
C ALA A 258 16.18 -6.96 16.30
N VAL A 259 16.03 -7.95 15.42
CA VAL A 259 16.47 -7.91 14.04
C VAL A 259 15.23 -7.84 13.13
N PHE A 260 14.98 -6.68 12.56
CA PHE A 260 13.95 -6.47 11.55
C PHE A 260 14.46 -7.03 10.22
N TYR A 261 14.04 -8.25 9.86
CA TYR A 261 14.59 -8.96 8.69
C TYR A 261 13.64 -8.99 7.49
N SER A 262 12.34 -8.79 7.70
CA SER A 262 11.37 -8.59 6.61
C SER A 262 10.43 -7.44 6.94
N ILE A 263 10.22 -6.55 5.98
CA ILE A 263 9.22 -5.48 6.02
C ILE A 263 8.58 -5.43 4.64
N SER A 264 7.29 -5.75 4.57
CA SER A 264 6.58 -5.88 3.30
C SER A 264 5.37 -4.95 3.28
N ASN A 265 5.23 -4.18 2.19
CA ASN A 265 4.02 -3.43 1.87
C ASN A 265 3.12 -4.33 1.04
N CYS A 266 1.92 -4.60 1.53
CA CYS A 266 1.08 -5.68 1.06
C CYS A 266 0.24 -5.32 -0.16
N GLN A 267 0.01 -4.02 -0.37
CA GLN A 267 -0.98 -3.53 -1.32
C GLN A 267 -0.32 -2.71 -2.42
N ASP A 268 -0.18 -3.30 -3.60
CA ASP A 268 0.42 -2.66 -4.78
C ASP A 268 -0.40 -1.44 -5.23
N GLY A 269 -1.72 -1.53 -5.11
CA GLY A 269 -2.65 -0.42 -5.29
C GLY A 269 -2.46 0.72 -4.30
N LEU A 270 -1.74 0.53 -3.18
CA LEU A 270 -1.39 1.59 -2.22
C LEU A 270 0.04 2.12 -2.40
N SER A 271 0.77 1.64 -3.42
CA SER A 271 2.13 2.12 -3.72
C SER A 271 2.18 3.64 -3.93
N GLY A 272 3.10 4.31 -3.24
CA GLY A 272 3.25 5.77 -3.22
C GLY A 272 2.53 6.47 -2.06
N ILE A 273 1.82 5.73 -1.21
CA ILE A 273 1.26 6.25 0.05
C ILE A 273 2.32 6.11 1.14
N SER A 274 2.52 7.19 1.90
CA SER A 274 3.34 7.15 3.11
C SER A 274 2.45 6.87 4.30
N PHE A 275 2.70 5.75 4.97
CA PHE A 275 2.07 5.37 6.23
C PHE A 275 2.79 5.96 7.46
N GLY A 276 3.57 7.02 7.24
CA GLY A 276 4.36 7.70 8.24
C GLY A 276 5.77 7.12 8.44
N ASN A 277 6.62 7.94 9.03
CA ASN A 277 8.06 7.70 9.22
C ASN A 277 8.39 7.09 10.59
N PHE A 278 7.45 6.35 11.19
CA PHE A 278 7.61 5.83 12.57
C PHE A 278 7.10 4.40 12.73
N LEU A 279 6.93 3.66 11.63
CA LEU A 279 6.41 2.30 11.68
C LEU A 279 7.34 1.38 12.46
N ILE A 280 8.63 1.38 12.08
CA ILE A 280 9.67 0.62 12.78
C ILE A 280 9.77 1.08 14.24
N LYS A 281 9.69 2.39 14.48
CA LYS A 281 9.75 2.95 15.84
C LYS A 281 8.60 2.46 16.72
N LYS A 282 7.38 2.36 16.20
CA LYS A 282 6.23 1.80 16.93
C LYS A 282 6.46 0.34 17.31
N VAL A 283 6.96 -0.48 16.37
CA VAL A 283 7.28 -1.89 16.63
C VAL A 283 8.41 -2.02 17.65
N ALA A 284 9.52 -1.29 17.47
CA ALA A 284 10.64 -1.27 18.40
C ALA A 284 10.23 -0.84 19.81
N HIS A 285 9.36 0.18 19.92
CA HIS A 285 8.83 0.63 21.21
C HIS A 285 7.97 -0.43 21.88
N LYS A 286 7.08 -1.09 21.13
CA LYS A 286 6.25 -2.20 21.64
C LYS A 286 7.13 -3.36 22.14
N LEU A 287 8.12 -3.77 21.36
CA LEU A 287 9.09 -4.79 21.75
C LEU A 287 9.87 -4.41 23.01
N LYS A 288 10.32 -3.16 23.15
CA LYS A 288 11.05 -2.70 24.35
C LYS A 288 10.16 -2.71 25.61
N GLN A 289 8.86 -2.45 25.46
CA GLN A 289 7.91 -2.52 26.57
C GLN A 289 7.64 -3.97 27.01
N GLU A 290 7.54 -4.90 26.05
CA GLU A 290 7.26 -6.32 26.30
C GLU A 290 8.50 -7.09 26.78
N ILE A 291 9.70 -6.71 26.30
CA ILE A 291 10.96 -7.45 26.54
C ILE A 291 12.01 -6.49 27.11
N GLN A 292 12.18 -6.51 28.43
CA GLN A 292 13.07 -5.56 29.13
C GLN A 292 14.55 -5.71 28.72
N GLY A 293 15.01 -6.94 28.46
CA GLY A 293 16.40 -7.27 28.07
C GLY A 293 16.83 -6.78 26.69
N LEU A 294 15.88 -6.36 25.85
CA LEU A 294 16.11 -5.95 24.46
C LEU A 294 16.75 -4.55 24.40
N ASN A 295 18.01 -4.42 24.01
CA ASN A 295 18.72 -3.14 23.99
C ASN A 295 19.16 -2.70 22.59
N THR A 296 19.26 -3.64 21.66
CA THR A 296 19.76 -3.40 20.32
C THR A 296 18.63 -3.60 19.32
N PHE A 297 18.44 -2.66 18.40
CA PHE A 297 17.45 -2.72 17.33
C PHE A 297 18.17 -2.47 16.01
N VAL A 298 18.14 -3.46 15.12
CA VAL A 298 18.85 -3.41 13.83
C VAL A 298 17.98 -3.99 12.74
N THR A 299 18.23 -3.62 11.49
CA THR A 299 17.59 -4.24 10.34
C THR A 299 18.60 -5.12 9.61
N LEU A 300 18.12 -6.21 9.03
CA LEU A 300 18.88 -7.01 8.08
C LEU A 300 18.19 -6.86 6.71
N SER A 301 18.44 -5.72 6.07
CA SER A 301 17.67 -5.28 4.92
C SER A 301 18.32 -5.67 3.58
N PRO A 302 17.53 -5.97 2.53
CA PRO A 302 18.07 -6.13 1.18
C PRO A 302 18.50 -4.78 0.59
N VAL A 303 19.31 -4.82 -0.47
CA VAL A 303 19.75 -3.65 -1.25
C VAL A 303 19.29 -3.78 -2.71
N PRO A 304 17.96 -3.74 -2.96
CA PRO A 304 17.41 -3.99 -4.29
C PRO A 304 17.81 -2.91 -5.28
N GLY A 305 18.28 -3.34 -6.46
CA GLY A 305 18.72 -2.43 -7.53
C GLY A 305 20.21 -2.14 -7.52
N LEU A 306 20.96 -2.58 -6.50
CA LEU A 306 22.43 -2.46 -6.47
C LEU A 306 23.08 -3.09 -7.71
N MET A 307 22.72 -4.33 -8.05
CA MET A 307 23.29 -5.03 -9.21
C MET A 307 23.03 -4.29 -10.53
N LYS A 308 21.79 -3.80 -10.72
CA LYS A 308 21.42 -3.00 -11.90
C LYS A 308 22.15 -1.66 -11.93
N TRP A 309 22.40 -1.04 -10.78
CA TRP A 309 23.19 0.17 -10.70
C TRP A 309 24.67 -0.11 -11.02
N MET A 310 25.24 -1.20 -10.51
CA MET A 310 26.62 -1.61 -10.75
C MET A 310 26.87 -1.93 -12.22
N GLU A 311 25.94 -2.60 -12.91
CA GLU A 311 26.01 -2.84 -14.35
C GLU A 311 26.29 -1.56 -15.14
N ASN A 312 25.66 -0.44 -14.75
CA ASN A 312 25.79 0.84 -15.44
C ASN A 312 26.96 1.72 -14.95
N ASN A 313 27.34 1.64 -13.67
CA ASN A 313 28.27 2.58 -13.03
C ASN A 313 29.59 1.95 -12.58
N ALA A 314 29.67 0.63 -12.54
CA ALA A 314 30.82 -0.16 -12.12
C ALA A 314 30.89 -1.53 -12.83
N PRO A 315 30.94 -1.55 -14.18
CA PRO A 315 30.80 -2.78 -14.96
C PRO A 315 31.84 -3.86 -14.62
N LEU A 316 33.08 -3.47 -14.28
CA LEU A 316 34.12 -4.42 -13.86
C LEU A 316 33.76 -5.15 -12.55
N VAL A 317 33.22 -4.42 -11.56
CA VAL A 317 32.80 -5.00 -10.28
C VAL A 317 31.58 -5.90 -10.50
N TYR A 318 30.64 -5.46 -11.35
CA TYR A 318 29.49 -6.27 -11.75
C TYR A 318 29.90 -7.60 -12.41
N GLU A 319 30.82 -7.57 -13.37
CA GLU A 319 31.35 -8.77 -14.03
C GLU A 319 32.09 -9.68 -13.03
N ASN A 320 32.87 -9.12 -12.10
CA ASN A 320 33.51 -9.90 -11.03
C ASN A 320 32.47 -10.65 -10.18
N CYS A 321 31.39 -9.98 -9.78
CA CYS A 321 30.30 -10.59 -9.02
C CYS A 321 29.63 -11.74 -9.80
N LEU A 322 29.34 -11.54 -11.10
CA LEU A 322 28.73 -12.59 -11.93
C LEU A 322 29.63 -13.82 -12.11
N ASN A 323 30.93 -13.60 -12.20
CA ASN A 323 31.92 -14.65 -12.39
C ASN A 323 32.42 -15.26 -11.06
N ASN A 324 31.85 -14.88 -9.92
CA ASN A 324 32.29 -15.27 -8.58
C ASN A 324 33.80 -15.01 -8.32
N ILE A 325 34.31 -13.91 -8.88
CA ILE A 325 35.68 -13.44 -8.65
C ILE A 325 35.66 -12.57 -7.38
N SER A 326 36.49 -12.90 -6.40
CA SER A 326 36.58 -12.14 -5.15
C SER A 326 37.18 -10.75 -5.40
N ASP A 327 36.34 -9.73 -5.23
CA ASP A 327 36.67 -8.31 -5.28
C ASP A 327 35.88 -7.59 -4.18
N ASP A 328 36.07 -8.04 -2.94
CA ASP A 328 35.29 -7.58 -1.79
C ASP A 328 35.49 -6.08 -1.56
N GLU A 329 36.71 -5.58 -1.77
CA GLU A 329 37.03 -4.16 -1.63
C GLU A 329 36.32 -3.31 -2.69
N GLY A 330 36.33 -3.74 -3.96
CA GLY A 330 35.61 -3.09 -5.05
C GLY A 330 34.10 -3.09 -4.82
N LEU A 331 33.55 -4.23 -4.40
CA LEU A 331 32.14 -4.41 -4.08
C LEU A 331 31.71 -3.49 -2.94
N ILE A 332 32.43 -3.48 -1.82
CA ILE A 332 32.14 -2.61 -0.66
C ILE A 332 32.20 -1.15 -1.07
N LYS A 333 33.26 -0.72 -1.75
CA LYS A 333 33.45 0.68 -2.17
C LYS A 333 32.31 1.17 -3.05
N LYS A 334 31.89 0.36 -4.02
CA LYS A 334 30.80 0.70 -4.93
C LYS A 334 29.43 0.65 -4.27
N THR A 335 29.24 -0.27 -3.33
CA THR A 335 28.01 -0.33 -2.51
C THR A 335 27.87 0.92 -1.64
N ILE A 336 28.97 1.39 -1.02
CA ILE A 336 28.97 2.65 -0.26
C ILE A 336 28.55 3.81 -1.16
N SER A 337 29.19 4.00 -2.32
CA SER A 337 28.81 5.07 -3.25
C SER A 337 27.34 4.98 -3.66
N TYR A 338 26.81 3.78 -3.95
CA TYR A 338 25.40 3.60 -4.29
C TYR A 338 24.43 4.05 -3.19
N LEU A 339 24.77 3.76 -1.93
CA LEU A 339 23.96 4.08 -0.76
C LEU A 339 24.09 5.54 -0.32
N THR A 340 25.26 6.17 -0.50
CA THR A 340 25.55 7.52 0.02
C THR A 340 25.43 8.63 -1.03
N GLU A 341 25.56 8.31 -2.31
CA GLU A 341 25.52 9.30 -3.40
C GLU A 341 24.22 9.12 -4.21
N SER A 342 23.44 10.19 -4.37
CA SER A 342 22.20 10.16 -5.16
C SER A 342 22.41 10.75 -6.55
N ASN A 343 21.85 10.09 -7.57
CA ASN A 343 21.72 10.63 -8.92
C ASN A 343 20.27 10.98 -9.29
N ARG A 344 19.37 10.98 -8.30
CA ARG A 344 17.96 11.32 -8.48
C ARG A 344 17.76 12.83 -8.44
N GLU A 345 16.77 13.32 -9.16
CA GLU A 345 16.40 14.76 -9.17
C GLU A 345 15.97 15.26 -7.77
N ASP A 346 15.37 14.39 -6.96
CA ASP A 346 14.91 14.70 -5.61
C ASP A 346 16.00 14.56 -4.53
N LEU A 347 17.23 14.21 -4.93
CA LEU A 347 18.39 13.97 -4.05
C LEU A 347 18.18 12.88 -2.97
N MET A 348 17.09 12.13 -3.01
CA MET A 348 16.85 11.01 -2.10
C MET A 348 17.81 9.85 -2.42
N PRO A 349 18.16 8.97 -1.45
CA PRO A 349 18.97 7.78 -1.72
C PRO A 349 18.49 6.99 -2.94
N ASN A 350 19.40 6.39 -3.72
CA ASN A 350 19.02 5.63 -4.92
C ASN A 350 18.26 4.33 -4.60
N ASP A 351 18.66 3.69 -3.50
CA ASP A 351 18.06 2.45 -3.01
C ASP A 351 16.70 2.72 -2.33
N PRO A 352 15.61 2.02 -2.73
CA PRO A 352 14.29 2.21 -2.12
C PRO A 352 14.22 1.82 -0.64
N VAL A 353 15.00 0.82 -0.22
CA VAL A 353 15.01 0.32 1.15
C VAL A 353 15.79 1.26 2.06
N ALA A 354 16.89 1.85 1.58
CA ALA A 354 17.60 2.93 2.25
C ALA A 354 16.71 4.16 2.42
N ARG A 355 15.96 4.58 1.39
CA ARG A 355 14.96 5.66 1.51
C ARG A 355 13.94 5.37 2.60
N PHE A 356 13.47 4.13 2.69
CA PHE A 356 12.50 3.72 3.70
C PHE A 356 13.07 3.77 5.13
N HIS A 357 14.23 3.15 5.37
CA HIS A 357 14.83 3.10 6.71
C HIS A 357 15.32 4.47 7.19
N LEU A 358 16.02 5.23 6.34
CA LEU A 358 16.44 6.60 6.66
C LEU A 358 15.22 7.52 6.85
N GLY A 359 14.17 7.32 6.05
CA GLY A 359 12.89 7.99 6.23
C GLY A 359 12.28 7.71 7.61
N ASN A 360 12.46 6.50 8.16
CA ASN A 360 12.01 6.12 9.50
C ASN A 360 12.97 6.52 10.64
N GLY A 361 14.07 7.21 10.32
CA GLY A 361 15.06 7.69 11.30
C GLY A 361 16.01 6.62 11.82
N ALA A 362 16.28 5.58 11.02
CA ALA A 362 17.31 4.58 11.28
C ALA A 362 18.73 5.12 11.11
#